data_AF-A0A1G9J695-F1
#
_entry.id   AF-A0A1G9J695-F1
#
_cell.length_a   1.000
_cell.length_b   1.000
_cell.length_c   1.000
_cell.angle_alpha   90.00
_cell.angle_beta   90.00
_cell.angle_gamma   90.00
#
_symmetry.space_group_name_H-M   'P 1'
#
loop_
_entity.id
_entity.type
_entity.pdbx_description
1 polymer ?
#
loop_
_entity_poly.entity_id
_entity_poly.type
_entity_poly.pdbx_seq_one_letter_code
_entity_poly.pdbx_strand_id
1 'polypeptide(L)'
;MDPYSYNPNAGPPENQGPSGSPYGPPPGYTPGPETSYSIGYPPPGAPVPPPGPYAAPNPYQGGYPGMPPQYAVPPQRTGIPAAGWVGIALGIVLLVGLGITGIVIALDDADSPSTTTADDDGGAGGDTDSDTSSADPTEAVVADPVADAVIGDCFYNNGDETTPDLETAVCGAGAFETVDIVEGTSDLASCDGMPSVNLAVNSTGVDRVLCLSYNVMDGDDAYHAQVDQCVYGTSVAGSAWYVIDCQDGAFKVIERLDGQSSTSSCSDSTYYIYGLAYSTGSTYLDTTLCLQMMYASGDIGYAEIDDCLSMNSDYTYAEFVSDCDDGNAYVTGRTNEIVDGESWCNGWGWAYEEVPDFPELSFTVCWGWL
;
A
#
# COMPACT_ATOMS: atom_id res chain seq x y z
N MET A 1 -15.66 8.16 29.92
CA MET A 1 -14.77 9.18 29.30
C MET A 1 -14.65 8.75 27.87
N ASP A 2 -15.22 9.53 26.97
CA ASP A 2 -15.37 9.20 25.56
C ASP A 2 -14.09 9.63 24.82
N PRO A 3 -13.32 8.73 24.20
CA PRO A 3 -12.02 9.07 23.61
C PRO A 3 -12.08 9.82 22.27
N TYR A 4 -13.27 10.24 21.81
CA TYR A 4 -13.47 10.84 20.47
C TYR A 4 -14.07 12.26 20.46
N SER A 5 -13.95 13.02 21.54
CA SER A 5 -14.38 14.42 21.57
C SER A 5 -13.30 15.34 20.98
N TYR A 6 -13.26 15.51 19.65
CA TYR A 6 -12.50 16.57 18.98
C TYR A 6 -13.20 17.93 19.23
N ASN A 7 -12.48 18.90 19.78
CA ASN A 7 -12.99 20.26 20.01
C ASN A 7 -12.45 21.21 18.91
N PRO A 8 -13.27 21.59 17.92
CA PRO A 8 -12.84 22.42 16.79
C PRO A 8 -12.55 23.89 17.15
N ASN A 9 -12.65 24.28 18.43
CA ASN A 9 -12.38 25.65 18.89
C ASN A 9 -11.11 25.79 19.74
N ALA A 10 -10.25 24.77 19.79
CA ALA A 10 -8.93 24.92 20.40
C ALA A 10 -8.04 25.73 19.44
N GLY A 11 -7.90 27.04 19.70
CA GLY A 11 -6.99 27.90 18.95
C GLY A 11 -5.54 27.40 18.98
N PRO A 12 -4.70 27.82 18.02
CA PRO A 12 -3.35 27.31 17.86
C PRO A 12 -2.50 27.58 19.12
N PRO A 13 -1.70 26.61 19.60
CA PRO A 13 -0.80 26.83 20.73
C PRO A 13 0.29 27.85 20.38
N GLU A 14 0.65 28.66 21.37
CA GLU A 14 1.71 29.69 21.25
C GLU A 14 3.07 29.07 20.89
N ASN A 15 3.45 29.31 19.63
CA ASN A 15 4.78 29.52 19.08
C ASN A 15 5.97 29.34 20.06
N GLN A 16 6.59 28.17 20.05
CA GLN A 16 7.95 27.95 20.56
C GLN A 16 8.89 27.76 19.37
N GLY A 17 9.91 28.62 19.28
CA GLY A 17 10.83 28.72 18.15
C GLY A 17 11.77 27.51 17.94
N PRO A 18 12.64 27.59 16.92
CA PRO A 18 13.21 26.42 16.27
C PRO A 18 14.43 25.90 17.03
N SER A 19 14.28 24.77 17.71
CA SER A 19 15.40 23.90 18.06
C SER A 19 15.48 22.78 17.03
N GLY A 20 16.05 23.10 15.87
CA GLY A 20 16.42 22.11 14.86
C GLY A 20 17.49 21.17 15.41
N SER A 21 17.08 19.96 15.75
CA SER A 21 17.99 18.81 15.77
C SER A 21 17.79 18.08 14.45
N PRO A 22 18.85 17.72 13.71
CA PRO A 22 18.72 16.94 12.50
C PRO A 22 18.30 15.53 12.92
N TYR A 23 17.03 15.20 12.71
CA TYR A 23 16.57 13.82 12.69
C TYR A 23 17.26 13.16 11.51
N GLY A 24 18.37 12.47 11.79
CA GLY A 24 18.87 11.48 10.85
C GLY A 24 17.81 10.38 10.68
N PRO A 25 17.74 9.72 9.51
CA PRO A 25 16.84 8.59 9.32
C PRO A 25 17.05 7.60 10.47
N PRO A 26 15.99 7.03 11.05
CA PRO A 26 16.16 5.98 12.04
C PRO A 26 17.07 4.90 11.42
N PRO A 27 18.05 4.37 12.16
CA PRO A 27 18.92 3.33 11.64
C PRO A 27 18.00 2.21 11.16
N GLY A 28 18.02 1.95 9.84
CA GLY A 28 17.26 0.85 9.26
C GLY A 28 17.54 -0.40 10.07
N TYR A 29 16.49 -1.16 10.39
CA TYR A 29 16.64 -2.42 11.07
C TYR A 29 17.58 -3.28 10.23
N THR A 30 18.79 -3.49 10.72
CA THR A 30 19.70 -4.50 10.20
C THR A 30 19.50 -5.68 11.13
N PRO A 31 18.90 -6.78 10.66
CA PRO A 31 18.77 -7.99 11.47
C PRO A 31 20.14 -8.30 12.06
N GLY A 32 20.25 -8.23 13.39
CA GLY A 32 21.46 -8.66 14.05
C GLY A 32 21.60 -10.17 13.89
N PRO A 33 22.81 -10.76 14.01
CA PRO A 33 22.95 -12.22 14.07
C PRO A 33 22.20 -12.87 15.25
N GLU A 34 21.60 -12.06 16.15
CA GLU A 34 20.83 -12.47 17.33
C GLU A 34 19.31 -12.37 17.13
N THR A 35 18.81 -11.86 16.00
CA THR A 35 17.40 -12.00 15.61
C THR A 35 17.27 -13.40 15.02
N SER A 36 17.02 -14.33 15.94
CA SER A 36 17.44 -15.71 15.92
C SER A 36 16.95 -16.52 14.72
N TYR A 37 17.80 -16.67 13.71
CA TYR A 37 17.69 -17.79 12.78
C TYR A 37 18.19 -19.04 13.50
N SER A 38 17.28 -19.93 13.85
CA SER A 38 17.68 -21.27 14.24
C SER A 38 16.95 -22.25 13.35
N ILE A 39 17.75 -23.10 12.71
CA ILE A 39 17.28 -24.15 11.83
C ILE A 39 17.75 -25.45 12.45
N GLY A 40 16.80 -26.20 13.01
CA GLY A 40 17.09 -27.55 13.45
C GLY A 40 16.82 -28.52 12.34
N TYR A 41 17.71 -29.49 12.21
CA TYR A 41 17.60 -30.54 11.22
C TYR A 41 16.74 -31.68 11.76
N PRO A 42 15.90 -32.31 10.91
CA PRO A 42 15.40 -33.62 11.25
C PRO A 42 16.60 -34.56 11.39
N PRO A 43 16.62 -35.47 12.38
CA PRO A 43 17.65 -36.50 12.43
C PRO A 43 17.59 -37.26 11.10
N PRO A 44 18.74 -37.60 10.49
CA PRO A 44 18.77 -38.33 9.22
C PRO A 44 17.82 -39.51 9.33
N GLY A 45 16.78 -39.50 8.50
CA GLY A 45 15.71 -40.48 8.57
C GLY A 45 16.29 -41.88 8.58
N ALA A 46 15.78 -42.75 9.46
CA ALA A 46 16.09 -44.15 9.36
C ALA A 46 15.79 -44.60 7.91
N PRO A 47 16.71 -45.29 7.23
CA PRO A 47 16.53 -45.66 5.83
C PRO A 47 15.19 -46.34 5.66
N VAL A 48 14.37 -45.83 4.72
CA VAL A 48 13.09 -46.43 4.36
C VAL A 48 13.36 -47.91 4.09
N PRO A 49 12.79 -48.83 4.88
CA PRO A 49 13.07 -50.25 4.68
C PRO A 49 12.64 -50.62 3.25
N PRO A 50 13.47 -51.38 2.51
CA PRO A 50 13.13 -51.78 1.15
C PRO A 50 11.77 -52.49 1.14
N PRO A 51 10.95 -52.32 0.08
CA PRO A 51 9.63 -52.94 0.00
C PRO A 51 9.78 -54.46 0.17
N GLY A 52 9.41 -54.93 1.37
CA GLY A 52 9.49 -56.33 1.71
C GLY A 52 8.47 -57.12 0.87
N PRO A 53 8.80 -58.36 0.45
CA PRO A 53 7.86 -59.21 -0.25
C PRO A 53 6.65 -59.49 0.65
N TYR A 54 5.46 -59.20 0.13
CA TYR A 54 4.14 -59.41 0.71
C TYR A 54 4.08 -60.64 1.63
N ALA A 55 3.92 -60.42 2.94
CA ALA A 55 3.62 -61.47 3.89
C ALA A 55 2.09 -61.64 4.01
N ALA A 56 1.66 -62.90 3.90
CA ALA A 56 0.28 -63.37 3.95
C ALA A 56 -0.46 -62.96 5.25
N PRO A 57 -1.81 -62.88 5.22
CA PRO A 57 -2.61 -62.49 6.37
C PRO A 57 -2.58 -63.57 7.46
N ASN A 58 -2.12 -63.22 8.65
CA ASN A 58 -2.23 -64.09 9.83
C ASN A 58 -3.16 -63.42 10.87
N PRO A 59 -4.17 -64.14 11.40
CA PRO A 59 -5.13 -63.57 12.33
C PRO A 59 -4.67 -63.76 13.79
N TYR A 60 -4.90 -62.70 14.58
CA TYR A 60 -5.01 -62.67 16.05
C TYR A 60 -3.76 -62.60 16.96
N GLN A 61 -3.88 -61.62 17.88
CA GLN A 61 -3.37 -61.48 19.26
C GLN A 61 -1.98 -60.90 19.56
N GLY A 62 -2.00 -59.81 20.34
CA GLY A 62 -0.89 -59.40 21.22
C GLY A 62 -0.69 -57.89 21.27
N GLY A 63 -1.25 -57.23 22.29
CA GLY A 63 -1.20 -55.77 22.45
C GLY A 63 0.20 -55.22 22.74
N TYR A 64 0.44 -54.02 22.21
CA TYR A 64 1.49 -53.09 22.64
C TYR A 64 0.85 -51.70 22.86
N PRO A 65 1.10 -51.03 24.00
CA PRO A 65 0.75 -49.62 24.19
C PRO A 65 1.88 -48.75 23.62
N GLY A 66 1.57 -47.88 22.66
CA GLY A 66 2.54 -46.89 22.18
C GLY A 66 2.51 -46.50 20.71
N MET A 67 1.40 -46.68 19.98
CA MET A 67 1.25 -46.02 18.68
C MET A 67 0.62 -44.64 18.85
N PRO A 68 1.25 -43.55 18.36
CA PRO A 68 0.57 -42.27 18.23
C PRO A 68 -0.65 -42.41 17.28
N PRO A 69 -1.70 -41.61 17.45
CA PRO A 69 -2.92 -41.74 16.67
C PRO A 69 -2.60 -41.62 15.18
N GLN A 70 -2.98 -42.63 14.41
CA GLN A 70 -3.08 -42.50 12.96
C GLN A 70 -4.24 -41.54 12.68
N TYR A 71 -3.91 -40.30 12.37
CA TYR A 71 -4.89 -39.35 11.88
C TYR A 71 -5.46 -39.89 10.58
N ALA A 72 -6.78 -40.04 10.57
CA ALA A 72 -7.53 -40.42 9.39
C ALA A 72 -7.26 -39.39 8.30
N VAL A 73 -6.74 -39.86 7.16
CA VAL A 73 -6.61 -39.08 5.94
C VAL A 73 -7.99 -38.48 5.60
N PRO A 74 -8.16 -37.15 5.60
CA PRO A 74 -9.40 -36.54 5.16
C PRO A 74 -9.63 -36.86 3.67
N PRO A 75 -10.89 -37.06 3.24
CA PRO A 75 -11.18 -37.41 1.85
C PRO A 75 -10.69 -36.30 0.91
N GLN A 76 -9.85 -36.68 -0.06
CA GLN A 76 -9.43 -35.83 -1.17
C GLN A 76 -10.66 -35.20 -1.82
N ARG A 77 -10.81 -33.88 -1.68
CA ARG A 77 -11.81 -33.12 -2.43
C ARG A 77 -11.37 -33.08 -3.89
N THR A 78 -12.03 -33.92 -4.70
CA THR A 78 -12.00 -33.87 -6.15
C THR A 78 -12.23 -32.45 -6.65
N GLY A 79 -11.34 -32.02 -7.55
CA GLY A 79 -11.16 -30.65 -7.99
C GLY A 79 -12.39 -29.95 -8.59
N ILE A 80 -12.33 -28.62 -8.51
CA ILE A 80 -13.25 -27.71 -9.17
C ILE A 80 -12.87 -27.67 -10.66
N PRO A 81 -13.81 -27.90 -11.60
CA PRO A 81 -13.50 -27.96 -13.02
C PRO A 81 -13.11 -26.58 -13.57
N ALA A 82 -12.00 -26.56 -14.32
CA ALA A 82 -11.42 -25.43 -15.03
C ALA A 82 -12.26 -24.95 -16.24
N ALA A 83 -13.56 -24.68 -16.04
CA ALA A 83 -14.49 -24.23 -17.06
C ALA A 83 -15.12 -22.85 -16.77
N GLY A 84 -14.66 -22.14 -15.73
CA GLY A 84 -15.24 -20.85 -15.30
C GLY A 84 -14.68 -19.59 -15.98
N TRP A 85 -13.47 -19.64 -16.54
CA TRP A 85 -12.77 -18.43 -16.97
C TRP A 85 -13.22 -17.87 -18.33
N VAL A 86 -13.74 -18.71 -19.23
CA VAL A 86 -14.20 -18.26 -20.55
C VAL A 86 -15.50 -17.44 -20.46
N GLY A 87 -16.32 -17.65 -19.43
CA GLY A 87 -17.57 -16.91 -19.24
C GLY A 87 -17.35 -15.46 -18.78
N ILE A 88 -16.33 -15.21 -17.96
CA ILE A 88 -16.05 -13.87 -17.40
C ILE A 88 -15.40 -12.96 -18.45
N ALA A 89 -14.46 -13.48 -19.24
CA ALA A 89 -13.83 -12.71 -20.32
C ALA A 89 -14.82 -12.26 -21.40
N LEU A 90 -15.81 -13.09 -21.75
CA LEU A 90 -16.87 -12.73 -22.70
C LEU A 90 -17.85 -11.69 -22.14
N GLY A 91 -18.10 -11.70 -20.82
CA GLY A 91 -18.94 -10.70 -20.17
C GLY A 91 -18.32 -9.30 -20.16
N ILE A 92 -17.00 -9.20 -19.92
CA ILE A 92 -16.28 -7.92 -19.88
C ILE A 92 -16.21 -7.29 -21.28
N VAL A 93 -15.93 -8.07 -22.33
CA VAL A 93 -15.89 -7.57 -23.72
C VAL A 93 -17.26 -7.04 -24.16
N LEU A 94 -18.36 -7.67 -23.71
CA LEU A 94 -19.72 -7.23 -24.04
C LEU A 94 -20.11 -5.94 -23.29
N LEU A 95 -19.67 -5.77 -22.04
CA LEU A 95 -19.91 -4.55 -21.26
C LEU A 95 -19.11 -3.35 -21.79
N VAL A 96 -17.85 -3.55 -22.17
CA VAL A 96 -17.02 -2.49 -22.77
C VAL A 96 -17.51 -2.11 -24.17
N GLY A 97 -17.93 -3.09 -24.99
CA GLY A 97 -18.47 -2.82 -26.34
C GLY A 97 -19.79 -2.05 -26.34
N LEU A 98 -20.68 -2.31 -25.38
CA LEU A 98 -21.97 -1.61 -25.29
C LEU A 98 -21.87 -0.24 -24.58
N GLY A 99 -20.92 -0.06 -23.66
CA GLY A 99 -20.70 1.22 -22.96
C GLY A 99 -20.20 2.34 -23.87
N ILE A 100 -19.34 2.04 -24.84
CA ILE A 100 -18.73 3.05 -25.73
C ILE A 100 -19.74 3.58 -26.77
N THR A 101 -20.73 2.77 -27.18
CA THR A 101 -21.71 3.19 -28.19
C THR A 101 -22.77 4.16 -27.62
N GLY A 102 -23.01 4.13 -26.30
CA GLY A 102 -23.99 5.00 -25.64
C GLY A 102 -23.51 6.45 -25.43
N ILE A 103 -22.20 6.68 -25.33
CA ILE A 103 -21.64 8.01 -25.01
C ILE A 103 -21.52 8.91 -26.25
N VAL A 104 -21.43 8.35 -27.46
CA VAL A 104 -21.27 9.15 -28.69
C VAL A 104 -22.59 9.73 -29.21
N ILE A 105 -23.75 9.26 -28.75
CA ILE A 105 -25.07 9.76 -29.21
C ILE A 105 -25.60 10.91 -28.31
N ALA A 106 -25.02 11.14 -27.13
CA ALA A 106 -25.53 12.13 -26.16
C ALA A 106 -24.85 13.51 -26.21
N LEU A 107 -23.90 13.75 -27.14
CA LEU A 107 -23.11 15.00 -27.17
C LEU A 107 -23.39 15.90 -28.39
N ASP A 108 -24.43 15.64 -29.18
CA ASP A 108 -24.67 16.36 -30.45
C ASP A 108 -25.98 17.20 -30.50
N ASP A 109 -26.55 17.56 -29.35
CA ASP A 109 -27.76 18.42 -29.32
C ASP A 109 -27.70 19.47 -28.20
N ALA A 110 -27.19 20.68 -28.53
CA ALA A 110 -27.61 21.95 -27.92
C ALA A 110 -27.13 23.17 -28.72
N ASP A 111 -27.50 23.25 -30.01
CA ASP A 111 -27.63 24.54 -30.69
C ASP A 111 -29.03 25.09 -30.41
N SER A 112 -29.13 26.28 -29.81
CA SER A 112 -30.34 27.10 -29.95
C SER A 112 -30.03 28.59 -29.89
N PRO A 113 -30.45 29.36 -30.91
CA PRO A 113 -30.16 30.78 -31.05
C PRO A 113 -31.21 31.61 -30.30
N SER A 114 -30.84 32.81 -29.86
CA SER A 114 -31.81 33.84 -29.48
C SER A 114 -31.37 35.19 -29.99
N THR A 115 -31.85 35.47 -31.20
CA THR A 115 -32.11 36.79 -31.76
C THR A 115 -33.08 37.56 -30.84
N THR A 116 -32.68 38.76 -30.42
CA THR A 116 -33.64 39.80 -30.03
C THR A 116 -33.23 41.13 -30.65
N THR A 117 -33.99 41.52 -31.67
CA THR A 117 -34.04 42.87 -32.23
C THR A 117 -35.05 43.66 -31.42
N ALA A 118 -34.70 44.85 -30.97
CA ALA A 118 -35.65 45.92 -30.65
C ALA A 118 -34.95 47.27 -30.84
N ASP A 119 -35.38 47.98 -31.87
CA ASP A 119 -35.24 49.44 -32.00
C ASP A 119 -36.17 50.11 -30.96
N ASP A 120 -35.72 51.19 -30.32
CA ASP A 120 -36.59 52.36 -30.10
C ASP A 120 -35.82 53.65 -29.79
N ASP A 121 -36.40 54.74 -30.27
CA ASP A 121 -35.87 56.10 -30.43
C ASP A 121 -35.73 56.92 -29.13
N GLY A 122 -34.76 57.84 -29.16
CA GLY A 122 -34.97 59.26 -28.84
C GLY A 122 -35.27 59.70 -27.39
N GLY A 123 -34.27 60.32 -26.74
CA GLY A 123 -34.49 61.12 -25.53
C GLY A 123 -33.34 62.08 -25.22
N ALA A 124 -33.45 63.31 -25.73
CA ALA A 124 -32.55 64.41 -25.40
C ALA A 124 -32.93 65.10 -24.08
N GLY A 125 -31.93 65.43 -23.27
CA GLY A 125 -31.97 66.61 -22.39
C GLY A 125 -31.61 66.39 -20.93
N GLY A 126 -30.61 67.13 -20.44
CA GLY A 126 -30.61 67.70 -19.09
C GLY A 126 -29.39 67.41 -18.24
N ASP A 127 -28.47 68.37 -18.21
CA ASP A 127 -27.34 68.51 -17.29
C ASP A 127 -27.72 68.38 -15.80
N THR A 128 -26.78 67.98 -14.93
CA THR A 128 -26.16 68.85 -13.90
C THR A 128 -25.53 67.99 -12.77
N ASP A 129 -24.21 68.16 -12.62
CA ASP A 129 -23.35 68.06 -11.42
C ASP A 129 -23.74 67.13 -10.25
N SER A 130 -22.83 66.21 -9.93
CA SER A 130 -22.03 66.27 -8.69
C SER A 130 -20.98 65.16 -8.70
N ASP A 131 -19.78 65.50 -9.19
CA ASP A 131 -18.57 64.71 -9.02
C ASP A 131 -18.27 64.52 -7.52
N THR A 132 -18.74 63.40 -6.97
CA THR A 132 -18.13 62.81 -5.79
C THR A 132 -17.31 61.65 -6.29
N SER A 133 -16.01 61.89 -6.51
CA SER A 133 -15.02 60.86 -6.79
C SER A 133 -14.94 59.91 -5.60
N SER A 134 -15.89 58.98 -5.53
CA SER A 134 -15.80 57.80 -4.72
C SER A 134 -14.69 56.98 -5.37
N ALA A 135 -13.49 57.04 -4.78
CA ALA A 135 -12.42 56.14 -5.14
C ALA A 135 -12.99 54.72 -5.03
N ASP A 136 -13.14 54.06 -6.17
CA ASP A 136 -13.46 52.64 -6.24
C ASP A 136 -12.46 51.94 -5.30
N PRO A 137 -12.93 51.14 -4.31
CA PRO A 137 -12.01 50.40 -3.46
C PRO A 137 -11.11 49.61 -4.41
N THR A 138 -9.81 49.94 -4.39
CA THR A 138 -8.82 49.24 -5.18
C THR A 138 -8.92 47.80 -4.74
N GLU A 139 -9.49 46.93 -5.57
CA GLU A 139 -9.53 45.49 -5.30
C GLU A 139 -8.11 45.10 -4.91
N ALA A 140 -7.98 44.59 -3.69
CA ALA A 140 -6.71 44.08 -3.23
C ALA A 140 -6.33 42.98 -4.23
N VAL A 141 -5.24 43.19 -4.96
CA VAL A 141 -4.67 42.17 -5.84
C VAL A 141 -4.50 40.94 -4.97
N VAL A 142 -5.33 39.92 -5.21
CA VAL A 142 -5.22 38.63 -4.52
C VAL A 142 -3.86 38.10 -4.91
N ALA A 143 -2.98 37.91 -3.92
CA ALA A 143 -1.67 37.36 -4.17
C ALA A 143 -1.85 35.98 -4.81
N ASP A 144 -1.16 35.75 -5.92
CA ASP A 144 -1.16 34.47 -6.60
C ASP A 144 -0.03 33.62 -5.99
N PRO A 145 -0.35 32.68 -5.08
CA PRO A 145 0.66 31.88 -4.39
C PRO A 145 1.47 31.02 -5.38
N VAL A 146 0.88 30.68 -6.53
CA VAL A 146 1.52 29.88 -7.57
C VAL A 146 2.59 30.69 -8.29
N ALA A 147 2.33 31.98 -8.49
CA ALA A 147 3.23 32.85 -9.25
C ALA A 147 4.58 33.06 -8.57
N ASP A 148 4.57 33.20 -7.25
CA ASP A 148 5.76 33.50 -6.45
C ASP A 148 6.43 32.26 -5.83
N ALA A 149 5.83 31.07 -5.98
CA ALA A 149 6.33 29.83 -5.39
C ALA A 149 7.73 29.44 -5.92
N VAL A 150 8.55 28.87 -5.04
CA VAL A 150 9.80 28.17 -5.37
C VAL A 150 9.75 26.71 -4.91
N ILE A 151 10.65 25.87 -5.45
CA ILE A 151 10.80 24.48 -4.99
C ILE A 151 11.11 24.49 -3.47
N GLY A 152 10.38 23.67 -2.71
CA GLY A 152 10.42 23.60 -1.26
C GLY A 152 9.39 24.49 -0.55
N ASP A 153 8.66 25.35 -1.25
CA ASP A 153 7.55 26.10 -0.65
C ASP A 153 6.35 25.18 -0.40
N CYS A 154 5.67 25.41 0.72
CA CYS A 154 4.54 24.60 1.15
C CYS A 154 3.22 25.35 1.17
N PHE A 155 2.14 24.62 0.89
CA PHE A 155 0.79 25.14 0.77
C PHE A 155 -0.23 24.23 1.46
N TYR A 156 -1.26 24.81 2.06
CA TYR A 156 -2.50 24.07 2.34
C TYR A 156 -3.42 24.19 1.13
N ASN A 157 -4.08 23.09 0.75
CA ASN A 157 -5.16 23.12 -0.22
C ASN A 157 -6.50 23.12 0.55
N ASN A 158 -7.17 24.27 0.59
CA ASN A 158 -8.50 24.42 1.19
C ASN A 158 -9.63 24.02 0.22
N GLY A 159 -9.29 23.76 -1.04
CA GLY A 159 -10.19 23.34 -2.10
C GLY A 159 -10.22 21.82 -2.26
N ASP A 160 -10.44 21.37 -3.50
CA ASP A 160 -10.36 19.95 -3.88
C ASP A 160 -9.31 19.71 -4.96
N GLU A 161 -9.23 18.48 -5.47
CA GLU A 161 -8.30 18.07 -6.53
C GLU A 161 -8.50 18.88 -7.83
N THR A 162 -9.74 19.23 -8.15
CA THR A 162 -10.11 19.85 -9.43
C THR A 162 -10.22 21.37 -9.34
N THR A 163 -10.44 21.89 -8.14
CA THR A 163 -10.50 23.32 -7.82
C THR A 163 -9.59 23.63 -6.62
N PRO A 164 -8.26 23.61 -6.82
CA PRO A 164 -7.32 23.86 -5.73
C PRO A 164 -7.43 25.30 -5.22
N ASP A 165 -7.39 25.45 -3.90
CA ASP A 165 -7.33 26.75 -3.22
C ASP A 165 -6.10 26.76 -2.31
N LEU A 166 -4.99 27.21 -2.88
CA LEU A 166 -3.69 27.15 -2.21
C LEU A 166 -3.49 28.35 -1.28
N GLU A 167 -3.09 28.08 -0.05
CA GLU A 167 -2.66 29.09 0.93
C GLU A 167 -1.25 28.76 1.40
N THR A 168 -0.33 29.74 1.37
CA THR A 168 1.05 29.54 1.85
C THR A 168 1.06 29.02 3.29
N ALA A 169 1.84 27.97 3.53
CA ALA A 169 1.88 27.25 4.79
C ALA A 169 3.31 26.98 5.25
N VAL A 170 3.44 26.54 6.51
CA VAL A 170 4.67 25.93 6.99
C VAL A 170 4.66 24.46 6.57
N CYS A 171 5.78 23.98 6.03
CA CYS A 171 5.94 22.57 5.68
C CYS A 171 5.73 21.67 6.90
N GLY A 172 4.90 20.65 6.72
CA GLY A 172 4.55 19.68 7.76
C GLY A 172 3.38 18.80 7.32
N ALA A 173 2.89 17.99 8.25
CA ALA A 173 1.75 17.10 8.00
C ALA A 173 0.52 17.88 7.48
N GLY A 174 -0.09 17.37 6.42
CA GLY A 174 -1.24 17.97 5.74
C GLY A 174 -0.89 19.05 4.71
N ALA A 175 0.37 19.44 4.58
CA ALA A 175 0.79 20.43 3.58
C ALA A 175 1.24 19.78 2.28
N PHE A 176 1.11 20.52 1.19
CA PHE A 176 1.68 20.21 -0.12
C PHE A 176 3.00 20.95 -0.28
N GLU A 177 4.09 20.24 -0.56
CA GLU A 177 5.39 20.82 -0.89
C GLU A 177 5.59 20.90 -2.41
N THR A 178 6.12 22.03 -2.88
CA THR A 178 6.51 22.20 -4.28
C THR A 178 7.77 21.40 -4.57
N VAL A 179 7.64 20.29 -5.30
CA VAL A 179 8.77 19.43 -5.65
C VAL A 179 9.36 19.74 -7.02
N ASP A 180 8.56 20.31 -7.92
CA ASP A 180 9.03 20.77 -9.22
C ASP A 180 8.18 21.94 -9.76
N ILE A 181 8.76 22.68 -10.70
CA ILE A 181 8.13 23.82 -11.38
C ILE A 181 8.38 23.70 -12.88
N VAL A 182 7.31 23.62 -13.66
CA VAL A 182 7.39 23.63 -15.12
C VAL A 182 7.02 25.00 -15.65
N GLU A 183 8.02 25.71 -16.17
CA GLU A 183 7.88 27.06 -16.71
C GLU A 183 7.39 27.06 -18.18
N GLY A 184 6.74 28.13 -18.60
CA GLY A 184 6.27 28.36 -19.97
C GLY A 184 5.06 27.52 -20.39
N THR A 185 4.29 27.00 -19.45
CA THR A 185 3.15 26.12 -19.72
C THR A 185 2.05 26.26 -18.67
N SER A 186 0.81 26.00 -19.06
CA SER A 186 -0.34 25.82 -18.16
C SER A 186 -0.82 24.36 -18.12
N ASP A 187 -0.09 23.46 -18.77
CA ASP A 187 -0.44 22.05 -18.94
C ASP A 187 -0.14 21.25 -17.66
N LEU A 188 -1.19 20.93 -16.90
CA LEU A 188 -1.07 20.19 -15.63
C LEU A 188 -0.47 18.79 -15.83
N ALA A 189 -0.64 18.19 -17.02
CA ALA A 189 -0.06 16.89 -17.36
C ALA A 189 1.47 16.93 -17.45
N SER A 190 2.09 18.11 -17.39
CA SER A 190 3.56 18.25 -17.31
C SER A 190 4.14 17.66 -16.02
N CYS A 191 3.32 17.48 -14.98
CA CYS A 191 3.71 16.79 -13.76
C CYS A 191 3.48 15.27 -13.80
N ASP A 192 2.83 14.75 -14.86
CA ASP A 192 2.53 13.33 -14.98
C ASP A 192 3.82 12.50 -15.00
N GLY A 193 3.81 11.37 -14.30
CA GLY A 193 4.95 10.46 -14.23
C GLY A 193 5.97 10.78 -13.13
N MET A 194 5.76 11.85 -12.36
CA MET A 194 6.48 12.06 -11.11
C MET A 194 5.79 11.28 -9.97
N PRO A 195 6.44 10.25 -9.40
CA PRO A 195 5.76 9.33 -8.48
C PRO A 195 5.31 9.93 -7.15
N SER A 196 5.93 11.06 -6.75
CA SER A 196 5.65 11.76 -5.49
C SER A 196 4.68 12.92 -5.65
N VAL A 197 4.17 13.19 -6.86
CA VAL A 197 3.25 14.31 -7.12
C VAL A 197 1.81 13.84 -6.94
N ASN A 198 1.05 14.57 -6.13
CA ASN A 198 -0.37 14.30 -5.87
C ASN A 198 -1.28 15.40 -6.40
N LEU A 199 -0.73 16.58 -6.67
CA LEU A 199 -1.49 17.72 -7.14
C LEU A 199 -0.66 18.57 -8.10
N ALA A 200 -1.25 18.96 -9.23
CA ALA A 200 -0.66 19.89 -10.17
C ALA A 200 -1.54 21.15 -10.24
N VAL A 201 -0.93 22.33 -10.09
CA VAL A 201 -1.67 23.60 -10.11
C VAL A 201 -0.98 24.57 -11.05
N ASN A 202 -1.74 25.27 -11.88
CA ASN A 202 -1.23 26.32 -12.75
C ASN A 202 -1.63 27.70 -12.25
N SER A 203 -0.87 28.71 -12.69
CA SER A 203 -1.29 30.10 -12.62
C SER A 203 -1.73 30.55 -14.01
N THR A 204 -2.78 31.37 -14.07
CA THR A 204 -3.17 32.04 -15.33
C THR A 204 -2.46 33.38 -15.51
N GLY A 205 -1.86 33.92 -14.45
CA GLY A 205 -1.12 35.18 -14.45
C GLY A 205 0.34 35.00 -14.90
N VAL A 206 0.92 33.82 -14.66
CA VAL A 206 2.23 33.42 -15.13
C VAL A 206 2.14 32.01 -15.72
N ASP A 207 2.61 31.82 -16.96
CA ASP A 207 2.56 30.53 -17.66
C ASP A 207 3.48 29.50 -16.98
N ARG A 208 3.09 28.95 -15.83
CA ARG A 208 3.83 27.89 -15.11
C ARG A 208 2.90 26.94 -14.39
N VAL A 209 3.40 25.73 -14.13
CA VAL A 209 2.76 24.67 -13.36
C VAL A 209 3.63 24.31 -12.16
N LEU A 210 3.01 24.19 -10.98
CA LEU A 210 3.61 23.60 -9.79
C LEU A 210 3.24 22.14 -9.69
N CYS A 211 4.24 21.30 -9.45
CA CYS A 211 4.06 19.89 -9.15
C CYS A 211 4.23 19.73 -7.64
N LEU A 212 3.14 19.34 -6.97
CA LEU A 212 3.04 19.37 -5.52
C LEU A 212 2.97 17.95 -4.94
N SER A 213 3.74 17.72 -3.88
CA SER A 213 3.79 16.47 -3.13
C SER A 213 3.10 16.64 -1.77
N TYR A 214 2.16 15.78 -1.44
CA TYR A 214 1.44 15.81 -0.17
C TYR A 214 2.27 15.17 0.95
N ASN A 215 2.41 15.89 2.05
CA ASN A 215 3.09 15.41 3.25
C ASN A 215 2.06 14.86 4.23
N VAL A 216 1.85 13.54 4.24
CA VAL A 216 0.84 12.93 5.13
C VAL A 216 1.24 13.04 6.60
N MET A 217 2.53 12.94 6.89
CA MET A 217 3.10 12.98 8.23
C MET A 217 4.55 13.42 8.15
N ASP A 218 5.03 14.12 9.17
CA ASP A 218 6.43 14.55 9.23
C ASP A 218 7.36 13.33 9.27
N GLY A 219 8.30 13.28 8.32
CA GLY A 219 9.26 12.19 8.16
C GLY A 219 8.72 10.90 7.52
N ASP A 220 7.45 10.84 7.11
CA ASP A 220 6.91 9.66 6.39
C ASP A 220 7.07 9.84 4.88
N ASP A 221 8.00 9.09 4.28
CA ASP A 221 8.19 9.04 2.83
C ASP A 221 7.59 7.76 2.21
N ALA A 222 7.18 6.79 3.02
CA ALA A 222 6.50 5.58 2.56
C ALA A 222 5.14 5.89 1.91
N TYR A 223 4.49 7.00 2.28
CA TYR A 223 3.30 7.47 1.58
C TYR A 223 3.47 7.60 0.07
N HIS A 224 4.69 7.92 -0.41
CA HIS A 224 5.03 8.02 -1.84
C HIS A 224 5.72 6.76 -2.39
N ALA A 225 5.82 5.69 -1.60
CA ALA A 225 6.45 4.46 -2.03
C ALA A 225 5.69 3.86 -3.22
N GLN A 226 6.48 3.41 -4.18
CA GLN A 226 6.05 2.77 -5.42
C GLN A 226 6.15 1.26 -5.32
N VAL A 227 5.46 0.57 -6.24
CA VAL A 227 5.60 -0.88 -6.39
C VAL A 227 7.08 -1.25 -6.57
N ASP A 228 7.49 -2.35 -5.94
CA ASP A 228 8.85 -2.88 -5.84
C ASP A 228 9.82 -2.06 -4.97
N GLN A 229 9.41 -0.93 -4.38
CA GLN A 229 10.20 -0.28 -3.33
C GLN A 229 10.01 -0.99 -1.99
N CYS A 230 11.02 -0.90 -1.13
CA CYS A 230 10.94 -1.43 0.22
C CYS A 230 10.71 -0.31 1.23
N VAL A 231 9.86 -0.60 2.21
CA VAL A 231 9.48 0.29 3.29
C VAL A 231 9.68 -0.42 4.63
N TYR A 232 9.88 0.36 5.67
CA TYR A 232 9.87 -0.13 7.04
C TYR A 232 9.39 0.94 8.01
N GLY A 233 8.71 0.50 9.04
CA GLY A 233 8.23 1.34 10.14
C GLY A 233 7.86 0.45 11.31
N THR A 234 7.26 1.04 12.33
CA THR A 234 6.75 0.26 13.47
C THR A 234 5.26 -0.03 13.27
N SER A 235 4.75 -1.11 13.89
CA SER A 235 3.31 -1.40 13.95
C SER A 235 2.51 -0.40 14.79
N VAL A 236 3.16 0.57 15.44
CA VAL A 236 2.50 1.59 16.26
C VAL A 236 1.74 2.56 15.36
N ALA A 237 0.42 2.59 15.51
CA ALA A 237 -0.46 3.49 14.78
C ALA A 237 0.00 4.96 14.88
N GLY A 238 0.04 5.64 13.73
CA GLY A 238 0.44 7.04 13.64
C GLY A 238 1.96 7.27 13.69
N SER A 239 2.76 6.23 13.47
CA SER A 239 4.21 6.37 13.31
C SER A 239 4.58 6.51 11.83
N ALA A 240 5.63 7.29 11.55
CA ALA A 240 6.18 7.41 10.21
C ALA A 240 6.79 6.09 9.71
N TRP A 241 6.56 5.81 8.43
CA TRP A 241 7.20 4.73 7.68
C TRP A 241 8.18 5.31 6.66
N TYR A 242 9.24 4.56 6.42
CA TYR A 242 10.38 5.02 5.61
C TYR A 242 10.61 4.11 4.41
N VAL A 243 10.92 4.67 3.25
CA VAL A 243 11.51 3.97 2.11
C VAL A 243 12.96 3.61 2.48
N ILE A 244 13.28 2.33 2.40
CA ILE A 244 14.60 1.79 2.72
C ILE A 244 15.10 0.90 1.58
N ASP A 245 16.38 0.57 1.60
CA ASP A 245 16.93 -0.46 0.72
C ASP A 245 16.25 -1.81 1.00
N CYS A 246 15.97 -2.56 -0.07
CA CYS A 246 15.38 -3.90 0.06
C CYS A 246 16.37 -4.87 0.71
N GLN A 247 15.96 -5.43 1.84
CA GLN A 247 16.75 -6.34 2.66
C GLN A 247 15.81 -7.24 3.48
N ASP A 248 16.36 -8.29 4.08
CA ASP A 248 15.61 -9.18 4.95
C ASP A 248 14.96 -8.42 6.12
N GLY A 249 13.71 -8.74 6.41
CA GLY A 249 12.87 -8.06 7.39
C GLY A 249 12.22 -6.76 6.90
N ALA A 250 12.56 -6.25 5.72
CA ALA A 250 11.86 -5.12 5.11
C ALA A 250 10.50 -5.55 4.52
N PHE A 251 9.63 -4.57 4.27
CA PHE A 251 8.39 -4.79 3.52
C PHE A 251 8.55 -4.27 2.10
N LYS A 252 8.38 -5.12 1.10
CA LYS A 252 8.27 -4.70 -0.31
C LYS A 252 6.83 -4.30 -0.62
N VAL A 253 6.64 -3.16 -1.27
CA VAL A 253 5.35 -2.74 -1.81
C VAL A 253 5.03 -3.60 -3.03
N ILE A 254 4.03 -4.47 -2.92
CA ILE A 254 3.58 -5.33 -4.03
C ILE A 254 2.42 -4.71 -4.81
N GLU A 255 1.66 -3.84 -4.15
CA GLU A 255 0.57 -3.11 -4.78
C GLU A 255 0.36 -1.78 -4.05
N ARG A 256 0.10 -0.73 -4.83
CA ARG A 256 -0.28 0.60 -4.36
C ARG A 256 -1.67 0.90 -4.89
N LEU A 257 -2.57 1.26 -3.99
CA LEU A 257 -3.97 1.54 -4.29
C LEU A 257 -4.28 3.00 -3.94
N ASP A 258 -4.18 3.88 -4.92
CA ASP A 258 -4.59 5.28 -4.79
C ASP A 258 -6.12 5.37 -4.70
N GLY A 259 -6.63 6.33 -3.92
CA GLY A 259 -8.06 6.45 -3.68
C GLY A 259 -8.62 5.51 -2.61
N GLN A 260 -7.77 4.73 -1.94
CA GLN A 260 -8.15 3.73 -0.95
C GLN A 260 -7.56 4.05 0.42
N SER A 261 -8.37 3.89 1.47
CA SER A 261 -7.96 4.10 2.88
C SER A 261 -8.18 2.86 3.76
N SER A 262 -8.37 1.70 3.14
CA SER A 262 -8.54 0.42 3.85
C SER A 262 -7.53 -0.62 3.38
N THR A 263 -6.94 -1.34 4.32
CA THR A 263 -6.07 -2.50 4.05
C THR A 263 -6.85 -3.73 3.60
N SER A 264 -8.18 -3.75 3.79
CA SER A 264 -9.03 -4.84 3.26
C SER A 264 -8.98 -4.95 1.73
N SER A 265 -8.58 -3.88 1.04
CA SER A 265 -8.45 -3.85 -0.42
C SER A 265 -7.25 -4.67 -0.92
N CYS A 266 -6.35 -5.10 -0.03
CA CYS A 266 -5.15 -5.88 -0.36
C CYS A 266 -5.35 -7.41 -0.39
N SER A 267 -6.59 -7.91 -0.18
CA SER A 267 -6.82 -9.35 0.02
C SER A 267 -6.51 -10.24 -1.18
N ASP A 268 -6.37 -9.65 -2.38
CA ASP A 268 -6.27 -10.37 -3.63
C ASP A 268 -4.81 -10.54 -4.10
N SER A 269 -3.85 -9.87 -3.46
CA SER A 269 -2.44 -9.85 -3.87
C SER A 269 -1.68 -11.06 -3.31
N THR A 270 -1.02 -11.83 -4.18
CA THR A 270 -0.15 -12.94 -3.76
C THR A 270 0.96 -12.45 -2.83
N TYR A 271 1.23 -13.16 -1.74
CA TYR A 271 2.21 -12.79 -0.70
C TYR A 271 1.89 -11.53 0.12
N TYR A 272 0.67 -10.98 0.00
CA TYR A 272 0.20 -9.96 0.93
C TYR A 272 0.20 -10.50 2.36
N ILE A 273 0.83 -9.75 3.27
CA ILE A 273 0.89 -10.12 4.68
C ILE A 273 0.62 -8.95 5.63
N TYR A 274 0.87 -7.72 5.17
CA TYR A 274 0.65 -6.52 5.95
C TYR A 274 0.19 -5.39 5.05
N GLY A 275 -0.60 -4.46 5.59
CA GLY A 275 -1.12 -3.32 4.83
C GLY A 275 -0.91 -2.02 5.59
N LEU A 276 -0.56 -0.96 4.86
CA LEU A 276 -0.47 0.40 5.40
C LEU A 276 -1.50 1.27 4.69
N ALA A 277 -2.43 1.86 5.46
CA ALA A 277 -3.48 2.70 4.90
C ALA A 277 -3.35 4.13 5.43
N TYR A 278 -3.31 5.08 4.50
CA TYR A 278 -3.28 6.51 4.74
C TYR A 278 -4.66 7.09 4.42
N SER A 279 -5.29 7.72 5.43
CA SER A 279 -6.55 8.44 5.25
C SER A 279 -6.35 9.90 5.60
N THR A 280 -6.73 10.79 4.67
CA THR A 280 -6.41 12.23 4.72
C THR A 280 -7.65 13.12 4.83
N GLY A 281 -8.85 12.52 4.78
CA GLY A 281 -10.11 13.24 4.66
C GLY A 281 -10.48 13.62 3.22
N SER A 282 -9.54 13.46 2.28
CA SER A 282 -9.75 13.65 0.85
C SER A 282 -9.42 12.38 0.10
N THR A 283 -10.42 11.76 -0.54
CA THR A 283 -10.25 10.43 -1.15
C THR A 283 -9.14 10.38 -2.20
N TYR A 284 -8.89 11.45 -2.97
CA TYR A 284 -7.82 11.47 -3.98
C TYR A 284 -6.40 11.39 -3.39
N LEU A 285 -6.24 11.71 -2.10
CA LEU A 285 -4.99 11.59 -1.37
C LEU A 285 -4.92 10.32 -0.52
N ASP A 286 -6.03 9.60 -0.36
CA ASP A 286 -6.02 8.32 0.35
C ASP A 286 -5.17 7.31 -0.43
N THR A 287 -4.34 6.56 0.28
CA THR A 287 -3.46 5.56 -0.33
C THR A 287 -3.39 4.34 0.58
N THR A 288 -3.55 3.16 -0.01
CA THR A 288 -3.23 1.89 0.66
C THR A 288 -2.02 1.25 -0.01
N LEU A 289 -1.02 0.87 0.77
CA LEU A 289 0.08 0.02 0.36
C LEU A 289 -0.17 -1.42 0.83
N CYS A 290 -0.15 -2.35 -0.11
CA CYS A 290 -0.18 -3.78 0.15
C CYS A 290 1.26 -4.28 0.18
N LEU A 291 1.64 -4.91 1.29
CA LEU A 291 3.03 -5.18 1.61
C LEU A 291 3.32 -6.68 1.71
N GLN A 292 4.46 -7.06 1.16
CA GLN A 292 5.08 -8.37 1.28
C GLN A 292 6.30 -8.24 2.20
N MET A 293 6.37 -9.02 3.27
CA MET A 293 7.59 -9.13 4.08
C MET A 293 8.67 -9.92 3.33
N MET A 294 9.88 -9.37 3.28
CA MET A 294 11.05 -10.08 2.78
C MET A 294 11.63 -10.93 3.89
N TYR A 295 11.06 -12.11 4.14
CA TYR A 295 11.61 -13.04 5.12
C TYR A 295 12.99 -13.54 4.71
N ALA A 296 13.93 -13.58 5.65
CA ALA A 296 15.29 -14.06 5.36
C ALA A 296 15.29 -15.54 4.96
N SER A 297 14.30 -16.27 5.46
CA SER A 297 14.06 -17.68 5.17
C SER A 297 13.32 -17.94 3.85
N GLY A 298 13.01 -16.89 3.09
CA GLY A 298 12.30 -16.97 1.81
C GLY A 298 10.81 -17.29 1.97
N ASP A 299 10.30 -18.12 1.06
CA ASP A 299 8.87 -18.42 0.96
C ASP A 299 8.34 -19.27 2.13
N ILE A 300 9.20 -19.89 2.95
CA ILE A 300 8.75 -20.64 4.13
C ILE A 300 8.02 -19.74 5.14
N GLY A 301 8.33 -18.44 5.16
CA GLY A 301 7.60 -17.47 5.97
C GLY A 301 6.14 -17.33 5.56
N TYR A 302 5.76 -17.77 4.36
CA TYR A 302 4.41 -17.77 3.83
C TYR A 302 3.74 -19.14 3.81
N ALA A 303 4.52 -20.21 3.90
CA ALA A 303 4.04 -21.56 3.70
C ALA A 303 3.05 -21.99 4.78
N GLU A 304 1.95 -22.60 4.35
CA GLU A 304 0.95 -23.26 5.18
C GLU A 304 1.22 -24.75 5.32
N ILE A 305 0.48 -25.43 6.20
CA ILE A 305 0.58 -26.89 6.35
C ILE A 305 0.21 -27.56 5.02
N ASP A 306 0.97 -28.59 4.65
CA ASP A 306 0.88 -29.34 3.39
C ASP A 306 1.43 -28.61 2.15
N ASP A 307 1.97 -27.39 2.28
CA ASP A 307 2.70 -26.74 1.18
C ASP A 307 4.04 -27.45 0.92
N CYS A 308 4.40 -27.53 -0.35
CA CYS A 308 5.66 -28.11 -0.82
C CYS A 308 6.65 -27.01 -1.20
N LEU A 309 7.90 -27.23 -0.84
CA LEU A 309 8.98 -26.25 -0.96
C LEU A 309 10.21 -26.90 -1.60
N SER A 310 10.98 -26.08 -2.30
CA SER A 310 12.36 -26.38 -2.68
C SER A 310 13.29 -25.65 -1.72
N MET A 311 14.03 -26.41 -0.92
CA MET A 311 15.06 -25.88 -0.03
C MET A 311 16.45 -26.03 -0.64
N ASN A 312 17.26 -25.00 -0.50
CA ASN A 312 18.68 -25.03 -0.87
C ASN A 312 19.49 -25.97 0.06
N SER A 313 20.73 -26.26 -0.32
CA SER A 313 21.59 -27.22 0.40
C SER A 313 22.07 -26.73 1.77
N ASP A 314 22.04 -25.43 2.01
CA ASP A 314 22.32 -24.77 3.28
C ASP A 314 21.07 -24.64 4.16
N TYR A 315 19.89 -24.97 3.61
CA TYR A 315 18.60 -25.04 4.31
C TYR A 315 18.15 -23.72 4.93
N THR A 316 18.74 -22.62 4.51
CA THR A 316 18.46 -21.26 5.02
C THR A 316 17.38 -20.56 4.23
N TYR A 317 17.07 -21.03 3.02
CA TYR A 317 16.14 -20.39 2.12
C TYR A 317 15.27 -21.44 1.42
N ALA A 318 13.98 -21.16 1.37
CA ALA A 318 12.99 -22.00 0.70
C ALA A 318 12.23 -21.20 -0.36
N GLU A 319 11.85 -21.89 -1.43
CA GLU A 319 10.98 -21.36 -2.49
C GLU A 319 9.76 -22.25 -2.65
N PHE A 320 8.60 -21.66 -2.94
CA PHE A 320 7.43 -22.44 -3.35
C PHE A 320 7.69 -23.18 -4.66
N VAL A 321 7.20 -24.42 -4.75
CA VAL A 321 7.16 -25.19 -6.00
C VAL A 321 5.74 -25.33 -6.50
N SER A 322 5.56 -25.38 -7.82
CA SER A 322 4.24 -25.53 -8.43
C SER A 322 3.64 -26.93 -8.26
N ASP A 323 4.50 -27.94 -8.08
CA ASP A 323 4.13 -29.33 -7.82
C ASP A 323 5.09 -29.90 -6.77
N CYS A 324 4.59 -30.75 -5.87
CA CYS A 324 5.39 -31.39 -4.83
C CYS A 324 6.45 -32.32 -5.42
N ASP A 325 6.24 -32.86 -6.62
CA ASP A 325 7.25 -33.68 -7.31
C ASP A 325 8.53 -32.89 -7.66
N ASP A 326 8.44 -31.55 -7.75
CA ASP A 326 9.58 -30.65 -7.97
C ASP A 326 10.21 -30.15 -6.65
N GLY A 327 9.57 -30.42 -5.51
CA GLY A 327 10.02 -30.05 -4.19
C GLY A 327 10.96 -31.07 -3.56
N ASN A 328 11.61 -30.67 -2.47
CA ASN A 328 12.34 -31.59 -1.60
C ASN A 328 11.86 -31.53 -0.15
N ALA A 329 11.04 -30.54 0.21
CA ALA A 329 10.47 -30.41 1.54
C ALA A 329 8.96 -30.17 1.48
N TYR A 330 8.26 -30.51 2.56
CA TYR A 330 6.87 -30.14 2.77
C TYR A 330 6.65 -29.67 4.20
N VAL A 331 5.70 -28.77 4.40
CA VAL A 331 5.41 -28.18 5.71
C VAL A 331 4.49 -29.11 6.51
N THR A 332 4.92 -29.46 7.73
CA THR A 332 4.21 -30.36 8.65
C THR A 332 3.52 -29.62 9.80
N GLY A 333 3.89 -28.36 10.04
CA GLY A 333 3.32 -27.54 11.10
C GLY A 333 3.70 -26.08 10.94
N ARG A 334 2.79 -25.19 11.34
CA ARG A 334 3.05 -23.75 11.44
C ARG A 334 2.42 -23.17 12.71
N THR A 335 3.12 -22.24 13.35
CA THR A 335 2.57 -21.39 14.41
C THR A 335 3.18 -20.00 14.32
N ASN A 336 2.42 -18.96 14.67
CA ASN A 336 2.94 -17.61 14.84
C ASN A 336 3.38 -17.35 16.30
N GLU A 337 3.27 -18.36 17.17
CA GLU A 337 3.76 -18.29 18.55
C GLU A 337 5.26 -18.60 18.61
N ILE A 338 5.95 -17.92 19.53
CA ILE A 338 7.35 -18.23 19.84
C ILE A 338 7.36 -19.54 20.66
N VAL A 339 7.80 -20.62 20.01
CA VAL A 339 7.90 -21.95 20.62
C VAL A 339 9.32 -22.48 20.51
N ASP A 340 9.65 -23.45 21.36
CA ASP A 340 10.88 -24.21 21.20
C ASP A 340 10.74 -25.14 19.98
N GLY A 341 11.29 -24.74 18.83
CA GLY A 341 11.14 -25.45 17.56
C GLY A 341 11.55 -26.92 17.62
N GLU A 342 12.60 -27.25 18.37
CA GLU A 342 13.07 -28.64 18.50
C GLU A 342 12.04 -29.56 19.16
N SER A 343 11.48 -29.16 20.30
CA SER A 343 10.46 -29.95 20.98
C SER A 343 9.10 -29.88 20.29
N TRP A 344 8.73 -28.71 19.74
CA TRP A 344 7.44 -28.51 19.09
C TRP A 344 7.34 -29.29 17.77
N CYS A 345 8.39 -29.27 16.96
CA CYS A 345 8.45 -30.02 15.70
C CYS A 345 8.71 -31.51 15.89
N ASN A 346 8.90 -32.00 17.12
CA ASN A 346 8.93 -33.44 17.43
C ASN A 346 9.85 -34.26 16.50
N GLY A 347 11.04 -33.73 16.22
CA GLY A 347 12.04 -34.36 15.34
C GLY A 347 11.89 -34.08 13.84
N TRP A 348 10.93 -33.25 13.42
CA TRP A 348 10.94 -32.64 12.09
C TRP A 348 11.99 -31.53 11.99
N GLY A 349 12.34 -31.15 10.77
CA GLY A 349 13.10 -29.93 10.53
C GLY A 349 12.28 -28.73 10.95
N TRP A 350 12.94 -27.63 11.30
CA TRP A 350 12.23 -26.41 11.67
C TRP A 350 12.97 -25.15 11.25
N ALA A 351 12.20 -24.10 10.99
CA ALA A 351 12.68 -22.74 10.79
C ALA A 351 11.87 -21.80 11.69
N TYR A 352 12.52 -20.77 12.20
CA TYR A 352 11.91 -19.75 13.02
C TYR A 352 12.44 -18.38 12.62
N GLU A 353 11.54 -17.40 12.60
CA GLU A 353 11.89 -16.01 12.38
C GLU A 353 11.09 -15.12 13.34
N GLU A 354 11.80 -14.29 14.09
CA GLU A 354 11.20 -13.26 14.96
C GLU A 354 11.19 -11.92 14.23
N VAL A 355 10.05 -11.25 14.28
CA VAL A 355 9.86 -9.91 13.75
C VAL A 355 9.44 -9.00 14.92
N PRO A 356 10.41 -8.38 15.63
CA PRO A 356 10.13 -7.71 16.90
C PRO A 356 9.07 -6.60 16.81
N ASP A 357 9.10 -5.80 15.74
CA ASP A 357 8.16 -4.70 15.53
C ASP A 357 6.79 -5.19 15.02
N PHE A 358 6.68 -6.45 14.57
CA PHE A 358 5.47 -7.09 14.06
C PHE A 358 5.38 -8.54 14.58
N PRO A 359 5.19 -8.73 15.90
CA PRO A 359 5.24 -10.06 16.50
C PRO A 359 4.22 -11.04 15.91
N GLU A 360 3.09 -10.55 15.39
CA GLU A 360 2.09 -11.34 14.67
C GLU A 360 2.59 -11.97 13.37
N LEU A 361 3.66 -11.43 12.80
CA LEU A 361 4.35 -11.90 11.59
C LEU A 361 5.53 -12.82 11.90
N SER A 362 5.87 -12.99 13.19
CA SER A 362 6.83 -14.00 13.62
C SER A 362 6.24 -15.38 13.40
N PHE A 363 7.09 -16.38 13.14
CA PHE A 363 6.62 -17.74 12.94
C PHE A 363 7.64 -18.79 13.34
N THR A 364 7.13 -19.98 13.69
CA THR A 364 7.87 -21.24 13.66
C THR A 364 7.18 -22.18 12.67
N VAL A 365 7.94 -22.74 11.74
CA VAL A 365 7.48 -23.72 10.75
C VAL A 365 8.24 -25.03 10.94
N CYS A 366 7.51 -26.14 10.99
CA CYS A 366 8.06 -27.49 10.90
C CYS A 366 7.98 -27.99 9.47
N TRP A 367 8.99 -28.72 9.02
CA TRP A 367 9.05 -29.29 7.69
C TRP A 367 9.69 -30.68 7.67
N GLY A 368 9.34 -31.48 6.67
CA GLY A 368 9.86 -32.81 6.42
C GLY A 368 10.39 -32.96 5.00
N TRP A 369 11.31 -33.91 4.80
CA TRP A 369 11.77 -34.29 3.45
C TRP A 369 10.68 -35.06 2.70
N LEU A 370 10.51 -34.76 1.41
CA LEU A 370 9.66 -35.49 0.47
C LEU A 370 10.28 -36.81 -0.02
#